data_AF-A0AAX3J4A5-F1
#
_entry.id   AF-A0AAX3J4A5-F1
#
_cell.length_a   1.000
_cell.length_b   1.000
_cell.length_c   1.000
_cell.angle_alpha   90.00
_cell.angle_beta   90.00
_cell.angle_gamma   90.00
#
_symmetry.space_group_name_H-M   'P 1'
#
loop_
_entity.id
_entity.type
_entity.pdbx_description
1 polymer ?
#
loop_
_entity_poly.entity_id
_entity_poly.type
_entity_poly.pdbx_seq_one_letter_code
_entity_poly.pdbx_strand_id
1 'polypeptide(L)'
;MENSKLSNVKGKELVAAGHAFAKVIGMDTPLIEVAKMVSELATRLDCALVRGDELQKERDALAAENVPLKAAIAKYAKVKQDFDDFDGDRRGIAACLCEAEDALVDGIKTPATDAYLNSVRAEGLEMLAAEHQAIVDTLNGDSLFADGERRHASIAAAAVHFAAKLRAGEPS
;
A
#
# COMPACT_ATOMS: atom_id res chain seq x y z
N MET A 1 1.85 14.48 -17.36
CA MET A 1 1.64 15.89 -16.93
C MET A 1 0.75 16.05 -15.68
N GLU A 2 0.18 14.98 -15.10
CA GLU A 2 -0.72 15.10 -13.93
C GLU A 2 -0.02 15.09 -12.55
N ASN A 3 1.15 14.48 -12.41
CA ASN A 3 1.89 14.46 -11.13
C ASN A 3 2.38 15.85 -10.67
N SER A 4 2.60 16.79 -11.59
CA SER A 4 2.98 18.16 -11.23
C SER A 4 1.84 18.91 -10.52
N LYS A 5 0.57 18.63 -10.87
CA LYS A 5 -0.59 19.29 -10.25
C LYS A 5 -0.85 18.80 -8.83
N LEU A 6 -0.65 17.50 -8.55
CA LEU A 6 -0.78 16.90 -7.20
C LEU A 6 0.30 17.39 -6.23
N SER A 7 1.55 17.57 -6.70
CA SER A 7 2.61 18.20 -5.87
C SER A 7 2.24 19.62 -5.44
N ASN A 8 1.52 20.33 -6.31
CA ASN A 8 1.13 21.71 -6.11
C ASN A 8 -0.09 21.86 -5.18
N VAL A 9 -0.98 20.85 -5.08
CA VAL A 9 -2.12 20.86 -4.16
C VAL A 9 -1.67 20.62 -2.70
N LYS A 10 -0.74 19.68 -2.47
CA LYS A 10 -0.20 19.39 -1.13
C LYS A 10 0.64 20.53 -0.56
N GLY A 11 1.44 21.19 -1.42
CA GLY A 11 2.16 22.41 -1.03
C GLY A 11 1.20 23.56 -0.68
N LYS A 12 0.07 23.68 -1.37
CA LYS A 12 -0.92 24.74 -1.11
C LYS A 12 -1.66 24.56 0.21
N GLU A 13 -1.97 23.34 0.64
CA GLU A 13 -2.59 23.09 1.94
C GLU A 13 -1.62 23.36 3.09
N LEU A 14 -0.36 22.96 2.95
CA LEU A 14 0.69 23.28 3.94
C LEU A 14 0.97 24.78 3.98
N VAL A 15 1.01 25.45 2.83
CA VAL A 15 1.16 26.91 2.72
C VAL A 15 -0.06 27.63 3.28
N ALA A 16 -1.28 27.11 3.09
CA ALA A 16 -2.50 27.66 3.70
C ALA A 16 -2.50 27.49 5.23
N ALA A 17 -2.07 26.34 5.74
CA ALA A 17 -1.86 26.12 7.18
C ALA A 17 -0.77 27.04 7.73
N GLY A 18 0.32 27.25 6.99
CA GLY A 18 1.37 28.21 7.32
C GLY A 18 0.90 29.66 7.30
N HIS A 19 0.04 30.04 6.35
CA HIS A 19 -0.59 31.36 6.31
C HIS A 19 -1.60 31.58 7.43
N ALA A 20 -2.40 30.56 7.75
CA ALA A 20 -3.32 30.58 8.89
C ALA A 20 -2.53 30.71 10.20
N PHE A 21 -1.43 29.96 10.35
CA PHE A 21 -0.50 30.06 11.46
C PHE A 21 0.13 31.46 11.58
N ALA A 22 0.64 32.02 10.49
CA ALA A 22 1.20 33.38 10.46
C ALA A 22 0.16 34.47 10.80
N LYS A 23 -1.11 34.24 10.45
CA LYS A 23 -2.22 35.15 10.77
C LYS A 23 -2.59 35.12 12.27
N VAL A 24 -2.41 33.97 12.93
CA VAL A 24 -2.65 33.84 14.38
C VAL A 24 -1.51 34.45 15.20
N ILE A 25 -0.29 34.56 14.67
CA ILE A 25 0.85 35.21 15.36
C ILE A 25 0.64 36.74 15.59
N GLY A 26 -0.39 37.34 15.00
CA GLY A 26 -0.70 38.77 15.12
C GLY A 26 -1.52 39.14 16.35
N MET A 27 -0.84 39.73 17.35
CA MET A 27 -1.35 40.58 18.44
C MET A 27 -2.13 39.88 19.58
N ASP A 28 -1.38 39.47 20.60
CA ASP A 28 -1.81 38.94 21.93
C ASP A 28 -1.80 37.42 22.10
N THR A 29 -1.33 36.64 21.12
CA THR A 29 -1.11 35.20 21.33
C THR A 29 0.04 34.98 22.31
N PRO A 30 -0.19 34.33 23.47
CA PRO A 30 0.87 34.00 24.40
C PRO A 30 1.96 33.19 23.70
N LEU A 31 3.23 33.52 23.96
CA LEU A 31 4.38 32.83 23.34
C LEU A 31 4.32 31.29 23.49
N ILE A 32 3.71 30.82 24.58
CA ILE A 32 3.50 29.39 24.83
C ILE A 32 2.48 28.73 23.89
N GLU A 33 1.46 29.45 23.43
CA GLU A 33 0.50 28.94 22.45
C GLU A 33 1.13 28.89 21.06
N VAL A 34 1.93 29.91 20.70
CA VAL A 34 2.73 29.89 19.48
C VAL A 34 3.68 28.69 19.48
N ALA A 35 4.38 28.43 20.60
CA ALA A 35 5.27 27.27 20.72
C ALA A 35 4.53 25.93 20.54
N LYS A 36 3.36 25.76 21.16
CA LYS A 36 2.53 24.55 21.00
C LYS A 36 2.08 24.35 19.54
N MET A 37 1.64 25.41 18.88
CA MET A 37 1.23 25.36 17.48
C MET A 37 2.40 25.05 16.54
N VAL A 38 3.58 25.62 16.78
CA VAL A 38 4.81 25.29 16.02
C VAL A 38 5.19 23.83 16.23
N SER A 39 5.15 23.33 17.47
CA SER A 39 5.43 21.92 17.76
C SER A 39 4.45 20.99 17.04
N GLU A 40 3.16 21.31 17.03
CA GLU A 40 2.17 20.50 16.32
C GLU A 40 2.35 20.56 14.79
N LEU A 41 2.69 21.74 14.25
CA LEU A 41 3.03 21.88 12.83
C LEU A 41 4.28 21.06 12.46
N ALA A 42 5.32 21.10 13.29
CA ALA A 42 6.54 20.32 13.09
C ALA A 42 6.22 18.82 13.07
N THR A 43 5.48 18.32 14.06
CA THR A 43 5.05 16.92 14.10
C THR A 43 4.25 16.52 12.85
N ARG A 44 3.30 17.36 12.42
CA ARG A 44 2.50 17.09 11.21
C ARG A 44 3.36 17.10 9.94
N LEU A 45 4.36 17.98 9.87
CA LEU A 45 5.30 18.02 8.75
C LEU A 45 6.17 16.76 8.72
N ASP A 46 6.68 16.32 9.87
CA ASP A 46 7.46 15.08 9.97
C ASP A 46 6.63 13.86 9.52
N CYS A 47 5.39 13.74 9.99
CA CYS A 47 4.48 12.69 9.53
C CYS A 47 4.22 12.76 8.02
N ALA A 48 4.08 13.96 7.45
CA ALA A 48 3.85 14.15 6.02
C ALA A 48 5.08 13.78 5.18
N LEU A 49 6.29 14.08 5.68
CA LEU A 49 7.55 13.70 5.03
C LEU A 49 7.75 12.19 5.02
N VAL A 50 7.58 11.52 6.17
CA VAL A 50 7.68 10.06 6.28
C VAL A 50 6.69 9.37 5.33
N ARG A 51 5.43 9.81 5.33
CA ARG A 51 4.41 9.29 4.41
C ARG A 51 4.78 9.55 2.94
N GLY A 52 5.40 10.68 2.65
CA GLY A 52 5.88 11.03 1.31
C GLY A 52 6.94 10.04 0.82
N ASP A 53 7.92 9.74 1.66
CA ASP A 53 9.00 8.80 1.36
C ASP A 53 8.48 7.37 1.19
N GLU A 54 7.51 6.94 2.00
CA GLU A 54 6.85 5.63 1.88
C GLU A 54 6.10 5.50 0.55
N LEU A 55 5.28 6.49 0.20
CA LEU A 55 4.55 6.49 -1.07
C LEU A 55 5.50 6.52 -2.27
N GLN A 56 6.62 7.23 -2.17
CA GLN A 56 7.63 7.25 -3.23
C GLN A 56 8.23 5.86 -3.43
N LYS A 57 8.59 5.15 -2.35
CA LYS A 57 9.08 3.76 -2.41
C LYS A 57 8.07 2.82 -3.06
N GLU A 58 6.79 2.91 -2.69
CA GLU A 58 5.72 2.12 -3.30
C GLU A 58 5.57 2.42 -4.80
N ARG A 59 5.62 3.71 -5.19
CA ARG A 59 5.54 4.10 -6.61
C ARG A 59 6.71 3.56 -7.40
N ASP A 60 7.92 3.62 -6.87
CA ASP A 60 9.12 3.11 -7.53
C ASP A 60 9.08 1.58 -7.66
N ALA A 61 8.59 0.86 -6.64
CA ALA A 61 8.38 -0.58 -6.70
C ALA A 61 7.34 -0.98 -7.77
N LEU A 62 6.18 -0.31 -7.81
CA LEU A 62 5.18 -0.53 -8.85
C LEU A 62 5.68 -0.15 -10.25
N ALA A 63 6.49 0.91 -10.36
CA ALA A 63 7.11 1.28 -11.63
C ALA A 63 8.09 0.20 -12.10
N ALA A 64 8.87 -0.39 -11.18
CA ALA A 64 9.78 -1.49 -11.48
C ALA A 64 9.04 -2.75 -11.97
N GLU A 65 7.88 -3.10 -11.39
CA GLU A 65 7.03 -4.20 -11.89
C GLU A 65 6.45 -3.95 -13.28
N ASN A 66 6.12 -2.69 -13.58
CA ASN A 66 5.54 -2.33 -14.87
C ASN A 66 6.53 -2.46 -16.04
N VAL A 67 7.83 -2.43 -15.80
CA VAL A 67 8.86 -2.59 -16.84
C VAL A 67 8.82 -3.99 -17.48
N PRO A 68 8.98 -5.09 -16.74
CA PRO A 68 8.92 -6.44 -17.31
C PRO A 68 7.52 -6.79 -17.84
N LEU A 69 6.43 -6.32 -17.21
CA LEU A 69 5.07 -6.50 -17.74
C LEU A 69 4.92 -5.90 -19.14
N LYS A 70 5.37 -4.65 -19.34
CA LYS A 70 5.34 -4.00 -20.66
C LYS A 70 6.24 -4.71 -21.67
N ALA A 71 7.40 -5.19 -21.24
CA ALA A 71 8.32 -5.95 -22.09
C ALA A 71 7.69 -7.28 -22.55
N ALA A 72 7.03 -8.01 -21.64
CA ALA A 72 6.32 -9.24 -21.95
C ALA A 72 5.19 -9.01 -22.96
N ILE A 73 4.38 -7.96 -22.76
CA ILE A 73 3.30 -7.58 -23.69
C ILE A 73 3.86 -7.26 -25.09
N ALA A 74 4.96 -6.50 -25.16
CA ALA A 74 5.59 -6.15 -26.43
C ALA A 74 6.12 -7.40 -27.17
N LYS A 75 6.74 -8.34 -26.45
CA LYS A 75 7.20 -9.61 -27.03
C LYS A 75 6.04 -10.48 -27.51
N TYR A 76 4.97 -10.59 -26.72
CA TYR A 76 3.76 -11.30 -27.14
C TYR A 76 3.16 -10.71 -28.42
N ALA A 77 3.09 -9.38 -28.53
CA ALA A 77 2.60 -8.70 -29.74
C ALA A 77 3.47 -9.02 -30.96
N LYS A 78 4.80 -9.07 -30.79
CA LYS A 78 5.73 -9.46 -31.86
C LYS A 78 5.53 -10.91 -32.30
N VAL A 79 5.47 -11.84 -31.35
CA VAL A 79 5.17 -13.26 -31.65
C VAL A 79 3.86 -13.37 -32.40
N LYS A 80 2.83 -12.62 -31.98
CA LYS A 80 1.54 -12.63 -32.66
C LYS A 80 1.64 -12.17 -34.13
N GLN A 81 2.40 -11.11 -34.39
CA GLN A 81 2.68 -10.64 -35.75
C GLN A 81 3.45 -11.67 -36.58
N ASP A 82 4.52 -12.24 -36.03
CA ASP A 82 5.34 -13.27 -36.71
C ASP A 82 4.51 -14.52 -37.07
N PHE A 83 3.49 -14.85 -36.26
CA PHE A 83 2.53 -15.91 -36.55
C PHE A 83 1.53 -15.55 -37.65
N ASP A 84 1.06 -14.31 -37.70
CA ASP A 84 0.11 -13.85 -38.70
C ASP A 84 0.78 -13.71 -40.09
N ASP A 85 2.08 -13.39 -40.12
CA ASP A 85 2.93 -13.32 -41.33
C ASP A 85 3.56 -14.69 -41.72
N PHE A 86 3.15 -15.79 -41.09
CA PHE A 86 3.78 -17.11 -41.25
C PHE A 86 3.58 -17.69 -42.67
N ASP A 87 4.69 -17.90 -43.37
CA ASP A 87 4.75 -18.40 -44.75
C ASP A 87 4.94 -19.93 -44.87
N GLY A 88 5.11 -20.63 -43.74
CA GLY A 88 5.29 -22.08 -43.67
C GLY A 88 6.69 -22.57 -43.25
N ASP A 89 7.72 -21.69 -43.16
CA ASP A 89 9.05 -22.08 -42.65
C ASP A 89 9.19 -21.85 -41.13
N ARG A 90 9.30 -22.94 -40.37
CA ARG A 90 9.25 -22.93 -38.90
C ARG A 90 10.52 -22.41 -38.21
N ARG A 91 11.59 -22.08 -38.94
CA ARG A 91 12.96 -21.88 -38.39
C ARG A 91 13.19 -20.59 -37.58
N GLY A 92 12.22 -19.68 -37.50
CA GLY A 92 12.31 -18.46 -36.67
C GLY A 92 11.31 -18.37 -35.50
N ILE A 93 10.17 -19.07 -35.59
CA ILE A 93 9.07 -18.94 -34.64
C ILE A 93 9.38 -19.54 -33.26
N ALA A 94 10.08 -20.67 -33.22
CA ALA A 94 10.37 -21.37 -31.95
C ALA A 94 11.26 -20.54 -31.01
N ALA A 95 12.26 -19.83 -31.54
CA ALA A 95 13.13 -18.97 -30.75
C ALA A 95 12.37 -17.73 -30.22
N CYS A 96 11.54 -17.11 -31.06
CA CYS A 96 10.72 -15.96 -30.67
C CYS A 96 9.69 -16.33 -29.58
N LEU A 97 9.14 -17.55 -29.64
CA LEU A 97 8.24 -18.10 -28.61
C LEU A 97 8.94 -18.31 -27.27
N CYS A 98 10.11 -18.97 -27.24
CA CYS A 98 10.85 -19.19 -25.99
C CYS A 98 11.17 -17.86 -25.28
N GLU A 99 11.67 -16.86 -26.03
CA GLU A 99 11.98 -15.54 -25.44
C GLU A 99 10.76 -14.79 -24.91
N ALA A 100 9.58 -15.00 -25.51
CA ALA A 100 8.33 -14.43 -25.06
C ALA A 100 7.77 -15.15 -23.83
N GLU A 101 7.89 -16.48 -23.77
CA GLU A 101 7.55 -17.27 -22.59
C GLU A 101 8.40 -16.88 -21.38
N ASP A 102 9.72 -16.78 -21.53
CA ASP A 102 10.62 -16.36 -20.44
C ASP A 102 10.25 -14.98 -19.90
N ALA A 103 10.00 -14.02 -20.79
CA ALA A 103 9.58 -12.67 -20.39
C ALA A 103 8.21 -12.65 -19.71
N LEU A 104 7.30 -13.53 -20.11
CA LEU A 104 5.98 -13.64 -19.50
C LEU A 104 6.07 -14.24 -18.09
N VAL A 105 6.85 -15.30 -17.91
CA VAL A 105 7.07 -15.93 -16.60
C VAL A 105 7.67 -14.95 -15.60
N ASP A 106 8.62 -14.12 -16.04
CA ASP A 106 9.22 -13.09 -15.19
C ASP A 106 8.30 -11.88 -14.97
N GLY A 107 7.55 -11.47 -16.00
CA GLY A 107 6.64 -10.33 -15.93
C GLY A 107 5.37 -10.57 -15.11
N ILE A 108 4.88 -11.81 -15.02
CA ILE A 108 3.68 -12.15 -14.24
C ILE A 108 3.90 -12.00 -12.73
N LYS A 109 5.15 -12.05 -12.26
CA LYS A 109 5.45 -11.90 -10.83
C LYS A 109 5.34 -10.42 -10.44
N THR A 110 4.43 -10.11 -9.52
CA THR A 110 4.18 -8.74 -9.04
C THR A 110 4.31 -8.65 -7.51
N PRO A 111 5.54 -8.78 -6.97
CA PRO A 111 5.78 -8.86 -5.52
C PRO A 111 5.35 -7.62 -4.71
N ALA A 112 5.48 -6.41 -5.24
CA ALA A 112 4.98 -5.17 -4.66
C ALA A 112 3.43 -5.13 -4.67
N THR A 113 2.80 -5.59 -5.75
CA THR A 113 1.34 -5.72 -5.79
C THR A 113 0.86 -6.78 -4.79
N ASP A 114 1.55 -7.92 -4.69
CA ASP A 114 1.24 -8.98 -3.73
C ASP A 114 1.42 -8.50 -2.29
N ALA A 115 2.51 -7.79 -2.00
CA ALA A 115 2.77 -7.19 -0.70
C ALA A 115 1.69 -6.18 -0.30
N TYR A 116 1.22 -5.35 -1.25
CA TYR A 116 0.11 -4.42 -1.02
C TYR A 116 -1.19 -5.16 -0.69
N LEU A 117 -1.55 -6.20 -1.45
CA LEU A 117 -2.74 -7.01 -1.18
C LEU A 117 -2.67 -7.69 0.19
N ASN A 118 -1.49 -8.18 0.58
CA ASN A 118 -1.27 -8.75 1.91
C ASN A 118 -1.40 -7.69 3.02
N SER A 119 -0.93 -6.46 2.82
CA SER A 119 -1.16 -5.36 3.77
C SER A 119 -2.65 -5.09 3.97
N VAL A 120 -3.42 -4.96 2.89
CA VAL A 120 -4.86 -4.69 2.96
C VAL A 120 -5.62 -5.84 3.65
N ARG A 121 -5.25 -7.09 3.35
CA ARG A 121 -5.82 -8.27 4.02
C ARG A 121 -5.46 -8.30 5.51
N ALA A 122 -4.21 -7.96 5.87
CA ALA A 122 -3.77 -7.89 7.26
C ALA A 122 -4.53 -6.81 8.03
N GLU A 123 -4.73 -5.62 7.45
CA GLU A 123 -5.53 -4.55 8.03
C GLU A 123 -6.97 -5.00 8.29
N GLY A 124 -7.59 -5.72 7.36
CA GLY A 124 -8.92 -6.29 7.56
C GLY A 124 -9.00 -7.29 8.73
N LEU A 125 -7.95 -8.09 8.92
CA LEU A 125 -7.84 -9.00 10.07
C LEU A 125 -7.57 -8.28 11.39
N GLU A 126 -6.78 -7.21 11.37
CA GLU A 126 -6.53 -6.35 12.54
C GLU A 126 -7.83 -5.69 13.00
N MET A 127 -8.66 -5.21 12.06
CA MET A 127 -10.00 -4.69 12.36
C MET A 127 -10.93 -5.75 12.95
N LEU A 128 -10.94 -6.97 12.38
CA LEU A 128 -11.71 -8.09 12.93
C LEU A 128 -11.25 -8.46 14.35
N ALA A 129 -9.94 -8.46 14.59
CA ALA A 129 -9.38 -8.74 15.90
C ALA A 129 -9.81 -7.68 16.93
N ALA A 130 -9.76 -6.40 16.56
CA ALA A 130 -10.18 -5.30 17.41
C ALA A 130 -11.66 -5.41 17.80
N GLU A 131 -12.53 -5.76 16.85
CA GLU A 131 -13.97 -5.96 17.11
C GLU A 131 -14.22 -7.11 18.09
N HIS A 132 -13.57 -8.26 17.86
CA HIS A 132 -13.70 -9.42 18.76
C HIS A 132 -13.11 -9.16 20.14
N GLN A 133 -12.03 -8.37 20.24
CA GLN A 133 -11.46 -7.96 21.51
C GLN A 133 -12.42 -7.04 22.28
N ALA A 134 -13.08 -6.09 21.60
CA ALA A 134 -14.07 -5.23 22.23
C ALA A 134 -15.26 -6.03 22.83
N ILE A 135 -15.65 -7.13 22.17
CA ILE A 135 -16.67 -8.05 22.71
C ILE A 135 -16.17 -8.75 23.96
N VAL A 136 -14.93 -9.25 23.96
CA VAL A 136 -14.29 -9.88 25.14
C VAL A 136 -14.28 -8.91 26.31
N ASP A 137 -13.83 -7.68 26.08
CA ASP A 137 -13.75 -6.64 27.10
C ASP A 137 -15.14 -6.28 27.66
N THR A 138 -16.18 -6.32 26.82
CA THR A 138 -17.58 -6.08 27.22
C THR A 138 -18.15 -7.24 28.05
N LEU A 139 -17.80 -8.49 27.72
CA LEU A 139 -18.29 -9.67 28.43
C LEU A 139 -17.72 -9.75 29.85
N ASN A 140 -16.48 -9.31 30.07
CA ASN A 140 -15.87 -9.14 31.41
C ASN A 140 -16.10 -10.33 32.38
N GLY A 141 -16.06 -11.57 31.88
CA GLY A 141 -16.34 -12.77 32.68
C GLY A 141 -17.81 -13.05 33.03
N ASP A 142 -18.76 -12.17 32.68
CA ASP A 142 -20.20 -12.24 32.99
C ASP A 142 -21.01 -13.02 31.93
N SER A 143 -20.31 -13.75 31.06
CA SER A 143 -20.93 -14.58 30.05
C SER A 143 -21.71 -15.72 30.71
N LEU A 144 -23.04 -15.70 30.58
CA LEU A 144 -23.97 -16.76 31.04
C LEU A 144 -23.52 -18.17 30.61
N PHE A 145 -22.67 -18.25 29.58
CA PHE A 145 -21.87 -19.41 29.21
C PHE A 145 -20.40 -18.97 29.06
N ALA A 146 -19.47 -19.38 29.94
CA ALA A 146 -18.03 -19.05 29.88
C ALA A 146 -17.34 -19.32 28.52
N ASP A 147 -18.04 -19.98 27.62
CA ASP A 147 -17.70 -20.30 26.24
C ASP A 147 -17.72 -19.08 25.29
N GLY A 148 -18.56 -18.06 25.55
CA GLY A 148 -18.68 -16.87 24.70
C GLY A 148 -17.39 -16.05 24.63
N GLU A 149 -16.90 -15.60 25.79
CA GLU A 149 -15.65 -14.83 25.90
C GLU A 149 -14.46 -15.59 25.29
N ARG A 150 -14.35 -16.88 25.59
CA ARG A 150 -13.26 -17.74 25.11
C ARG A 150 -13.25 -17.88 23.59
N ARG A 151 -14.44 -17.95 22.95
CA ARG A 151 -14.57 -18.01 21.48
C ARG A 151 -14.16 -16.70 20.83
N HIS A 152 -14.63 -15.56 21.35
CA HIS A 152 -14.26 -14.25 20.80
C HIS A 152 -12.76 -13.97 20.97
N ALA A 153 -12.17 -14.32 22.12
CA ALA A 153 -10.73 -14.21 22.34
C ALA A 153 -9.92 -15.11 21.39
N SER A 154 -10.39 -16.33 21.13
CA SER A 154 -9.76 -17.25 20.16
C SER A 154 -9.78 -16.67 18.73
N ILE A 155 -10.90 -16.07 18.32
CA ILE A 155 -11.02 -15.44 17.00
C ILE A 155 -10.08 -14.22 16.89
N ALA A 156 -10.04 -13.36 17.91
CA ALA A 156 -9.13 -12.21 17.92
C ALA A 156 -7.66 -12.65 17.81
N ALA A 157 -7.25 -13.66 18.60
CA ALA A 157 -5.89 -14.19 18.55
C ALA A 157 -5.55 -14.80 17.17
N ALA A 158 -6.47 -15.56 16.58
CA ALA A 158 -6.28 -16.13 15.25
C ALA A 158 -6.14 -15.04 14.17
N ALA A 159 -6.99 -14.01 14.22
CA ALA A 159 -6.95 -12.89 13.29
C ALA A 159 -5.61 -12.12 13.39
N VAL A 160 -5.13 -11.82 14.60
CA VAL A 160 -3.80 -11.21 14.82
C VAL A 160 -2.68 -12.08 14.24
N HIS A 161 -2.73 -13.39 14.46
CA HIS A 161 -1.73 -14.31 13.94
C HIS A 161 -1.70 -14.33 12.41
N PHE A 162 -2.87 -14.40 11.75
CA PHE A 162 -2.93 -14.37 10.29
C PHE A 162 -2.53 -13.01 9.69
N ALA A 163 -2.86 -11.90 10.36
CA ALA A 163 -2.39 -10.57 9.96
C ALA A 163 -0.86 -10.51 9.97
N ALA A 164 -0.23 -11.02 11.03
CA ALA A 164 1.23 -11.07 11.15
C ALA A 164 1.88 -11.90 10.03
N LYS A 165 1.28 -13.05 9.66
CA LYS A 165 1.74 -13.88 8.54
C LYS A 165 1.71 -13.15 7.21
N LEU A 166 0.61 -12.47 6.91
CA LEU A 166 0.47 -11.69 5.68
C LEU A 166 1.50 -10.55 5.63
N ARG A 167 1.74 -9.85 6.75
CA ARG A 167 2.78 -8.82 6.88
C ARG A 167 4.20 -9.38 6.67
N ALA A 168 4.44 -10.63 7.07
CA ALA A 168 5.69 -11.34 6.82
C ALA A 168 5.86 -11.83 5.37
N GLY A 169 4.84 -11.65 4.52
CA GLY A 169 4.86 -12.13 3.13
C GLY A 169 4.60 -13.62 2.99
N GLU A 170 4.08 -14.29 4.02
CA GLU A 170 3.64 -15.68 3.89
C GLU A 170 2.43 -15.76 2.95
N PRO A 171 2.33 -16.82 2.12
CA PRO A 171 1.18 -17.02 1.25
C PRO A 171 -0.11 -17.16 2.07
N SER A 172 -1.17 -16.50 1.59
CA SER A 172 -2.52 -16.54 2.15
C SER A 172 -3.21 -17.87 1.93
#